data_AF-A0A7W0S5Z0-F1
#
_entry.id   AF-A0A7W0S5Z0-F1
#
_cell.length_a   1.000
_cell.length_b   1.000
_cell.length_c   1.000
_cell.angle_alpha   90.00
_cell.angle_beta   90.00
_cell.angle_gamma   90.00
#
_symmetry.space_group_name_H-M   'P 1'
#
loop_
_entity.id
_entity.type
_entity.pdbx_description
1 polymer ?
#
loop_
_entity_poly.entity_id
_entity_poly.type
_entity_poly.pdbx_seq_one_letter_code
_entity_poly.pdbx_strand_id
1 'polypeptide(L)'
;MALLFLGLGLALVLGIRALAGWDPLWYWPPVLTAAFLTMAPLGFLAGIGAFDYWTYYALGRPTRPEDHSGHGARSWRDYFRVNTDHKVIGVQYLVTTVFFFIAGGLLAMFVRAELAQPGTQFVDPETYNGLFTVHAALMIFLFIIPAFAGLANYVVPLMLGAPDMAFPRLNALSFWLLPIAGVMILSSFLFHAPSAGWTGYATLSTVGPDGNIFFQMGVQWAGASSIMTGLNFLVTIITMRAPGMTFWRMPLLVWANFTTSLLVVVATPFIAASQFFALFDRVLGTDFFNPQEGGYVLGYQHI
;
A
#
# COMPACT_ATOMS: atom_id res chain seq x y z
N MET A 1 11.09 -20.29 0.19
CA MET A 1 9.79 -19.60 0.35
C MET A 1 9.44 -18.74 -0.87
N ALA A 2 10.23 -17.73 -1.25
CA ALA A 2 9.89 -16.85 -2.38
C ALA A 2 9.59 -17.58 -3.72
N LEU A 3 10.40 -18.57 -4.11
CA LEU A 3 10.15 -19.37 -5.33
C LEU A 3 8.87 -20.21 -5.28
N LEU A 4 8.50 -20.71 -4.09
CA LEU A 4 7.25 -21.46 -3.88
C LEU A 4 6.05 -20.54 -4.01
N PHE A 5 6.11 -19.37 -3.39
CA PHE A 5 5.06 -18.35 -3.51
C PHE A 5 4.93 -17.87 -4.96
N LEU A 6 6.04 -17.63 -5.67
CA LEU A 6 6.02 -17.27 -7.10
C LEU A 6 5.31 -18.32 -7.96
N GLY A 7 5.63 -19.60 -7.75
CA GLY A 7 4.96 -20.71 -8.45
C GLY A 7 3.45 -20.75 -8.20
N LEU A 8 3.01 -20.49 -6.96
CA LEU A 8 1.59 -20.40 -6.61
C LEU A 8 0.89 -19.22 -7.30
N GLY A 9 1.55 -18.05 -7.38
CA GLY A 9 0.99 -16.88 -8.05
C GLY A 9 0.83 -17.09 -9.54
N LEU A 10 1.84 -17.66 -10.18
CA LEU A 10 1.78 -18.00 -11.60
C LEU A 10 0.67 -19.02 -11.87
N ALA A 11 0.57 -20.08 -11.06
CA ALA A 11 -0.48 -21.07 -11.19
C ALA A 11 -1.89 -20.48 -11.02
N LEU A 12 -2.06 -19.55 -10.08
CA LEU A 12 -3.33 -18.87 -9.85
C LEU A 12 -3.74 -18.01 -11.05
N VAL A 13 -2.84 -17.15 -11.53
CA VAL A 13 -3.14 -16.25 -12.67
C VAL A 13 -3.42 -17.07 -13.93
N LEU A 14 -2.60 -18.09 -14.20
CA LEU A 14 -2.82 -18.99 -15.33
C LEU A 14 -4.13 -19.77 -15.21
N GLY A 15 -4.46 -20.25 -14.02
CA GLY A 15 -5.70 -20.97 -13.74
C GLY A 15 -6.92 -20.10 -14.02
N ILE A 16 -6.90 -18.83 -13.58
CA ILE A 16 -7.99 -17.88 -13.86
C ILE A 16 -8.11 -17.62 -15.37
N ARG A 17 -7.00 -17.35 -16.07
CA ARG A 17 -7.00 -17.16 -17.54
C ARG A 17 -7.56 -18.38 -18.28
N ALA A 18 -7.15 -19.59 -17.86
CA ALA A 18 -7.63 -20.83 -18.44
C ALA A 18 -9.13 -21.04 -18.20
N LEU A 19 -9.62 -20.79 -16.99
CA LEU A 19 -11.04 -20.90 -16.65
C LEU A 19 -11.91 -19.87 -17.38
N ALA A 20 -11.37 -18.68 -17.65
CA ALA A 20 -12.05 -17.61 -18.37
C ALA A 20 -11.94 -17.73 -19.90
N GLY A 21 -11.11 -18.64 -20.43
CA GLY A 21 -10.90 -18.81 -21.86
C GLY A 21 -10.10 -17.68 -22.52
N TRP A 22 -9.26 -16.97 -21.76
CA TRP A 22 -8.48 -15.84 -22.26
C TRP A 22 -7.19 -16.28 -22.96
N ASP A 23 -7.02 -15.87 -24.22
CA ASP A 23 -5.83 -16.16 -25.05
C ASP A 23 -4.95 -14.90 -25.24
N PRO A 24 -3.61 -15.00 -25.19
CA PRO A 24 -2.83 -16.21 -24.88
C PRO A 24 -2.93 -16.56 -23.39
N LEU A 25 -2.99 -17.86 -23.06
CA LEU A 25 -2.97 -18.29 -21.66
C LEU A 25 -1.74 -17.76 -20.91
N TRP A 26 -0.60 -17.72 -21.62
CA TRP A 26 0.67 -17.25 -21.09
C TRP A 26 1.09 -15.94 -21.75
N TYR A 27 0.98 -14.82 -21.01
CA TYR A 27 1.46 -13.50 -21.45
C TYR A 27 2.68 -13.09 -20.62
N TRP A 28 3.88 -13.38 -21.15
CA TRP A 28 5.11 -13.51 -20.36
C TRP A 28 5.42 -12.29 -19.46
N PRO A 29 5.59 -11.03 -19.95
CA PRO A 29 6.02 -9.96 -19.05
C PRO A 29 4.98 -9.57 -18.00
N PRO A 30 3.69 -9.33 -18.33
CA PRO A 30 2.73 -8.87 -17.32
C PRO A 30 2.27 -9.93 -16.33
N VAL A 31 2.06 -11.18 -16.76
CA VAL A 31 1.63 -12.27 -15.86
C VAL A 31 2.71 -12.59 -14.85
N LEU A 32 3.96 -12.72 -15.30
CA LEU A 32 5.09 -13.01 -14.41
C LEU A 32 5.37 -11.85 -13.46
N THR A 33 5.29 -10.62 -13.95
CA THR A 33 5.47 -9.42 -13.12
C THR A 33 4.39 -9.33 -12.04
N ALA A 34 3.11 -9.46 -12.38
CA ALA A 34 2.02 -9.38 -11.41
C ALA A 34 2.08 -10.53 -10.37
N ALA A 35 2.35 -11.76 -10.82
CA ALA A 35 2.53 -12.89 -9.91
C ALA A 35 3.70 -12.66 -8.94
N PHE A 36 4.84 -12.18 -9.45
CA PHE A 36 6.01 -11.86 -8.64
C PHE A 36 5.72 -10.74 -7.63
N LEU A 37 5.10 -9.64 -8.09
CA LEU A 37 4.74 -8.49 -7.25
C LEU A 37 3.63 -8.78 -6.24
N THR A 38 2.91 -9.88 -6.39
CA THR A 38 1.95 -10.34 -5.38
C THR A 38 2.63 -11.29 -4.38
N MET A 39 3.38 -12.25 -4.90
CA MET A 39 3.81 -13.40 -4.12
C MET A 39 5.15 -13.23 -3.41
N ALA A 40 6.10 -12.51 -4.01
CA ALA A 40 7.37 -12.22 -3.35
C ALA A 40 7.19 -11.41 -2.06
N PRO A 41 6.33 -10.36 -2.01
CA PRO A 41 6.06 -9.65 -0.77
C PRO A 41 5.33 -10.50 0.28
N LEU A 42 4.36 -11.33 -0.11
CA LEU A 42 3.72 -12.26 0.82
C LEU A 42 4.74 -13.24 1.44
N GLY A 43 5.64 -13.76 0.62
CA GLY A 43 6.74 -14.62 1.08
C GLY A 43 7.71 -13.88 2.01
N PHE A 44 8.02 -12.61 1.73
CA PHE A 44 8.83 -11.77 2.60
C PHE A 44 8.16 -11.52 3.95
N LEU A 45 6.89 -11.10 3.94
CA LEU A 45 6.08 -10.87 5.14
C LEU A 45 5.96 -12.13 6.00
N ALA A 46 5.75 -13.29 5.37
CA ALA A 46 5.78 -14.57 6.06
C ALA A 46 7.17 -14.87 6.64
N GLY A 47 8.24 -14.59 5.90
CA GLY A 47 9.63 -14.80 6.35
C GLY A 47 10.04 -13.95 7.55
N ILE A 48 9.52 -12.72 7.67
CA ILE A 48 9.76 -11.85 8.82
C ILE A 48 8.78 -12.09 9.99
N GLY A 49 7.89 -13.08 9.85
CA GLY A 49 6.96 -13.51 10.89
C GLY A 49 5.68 -12.66 11.00
N ALA A 50 5.38 -11.81 10.01
CA ALA A 50 4.16 -11.00 10.02
C ALA A 50 2.89 -11.87 10.07
N PHE A 51 2.94 -13.08 9.50
CA PHE A 51 1.82 -14.03 9.48
C PHE A 51 1.88 -15.14 10.55
N ASP A 52 2.88 -15.14 11.45
CA ASP A 52 3.10 -16.22 12.43
C ASP A 52 1.87 -16.50 13.30
N TYR A 53 1.19 -15.45 13.74
CA TYR A 53 -0.01 -15.61 14.54
C TYR A 53 -1.12 -16.39 13.84
N TRP A 54 -1.54 -15.87 12.67
CA TRP A 54 -2.68 -16.40 11.93
C TRP A 54 -2.38 -17.80 11.42
N THR A 55 -1.12 -18.07 11.05
CA THR A 55 -0.69 -19.43 10.67
C THR A 55 -0.75 -20.41 11.83
N TYR A 56 -0.24 -20.04 13.02
CA TYR A 56 -0.33 -20.91 14.20
C TYR A 56 -1.79 -21.16 14.60
N TYR A 57 -2.61 -20.11 14.61
CA TYR A 57 -4.03 -20.20 14.91
C TYR A 57 -4.77 -21.13 13.93
N ALA A 58 -4.59 -20.92 12.62
CA ALA A 58 -5.22 -21.75 11.59
C ALA A 58 -4.79 -23.22 11.64
N LEU A 59 -3.56 -23.50 12.10
CA LEU A 59 -3.02 -24.85 12.29
C LEU A 59 -3.42 -25.47 13.65
N GLY A 60 -4.23 -24.78 14.46
CA GLY A 60 -4.60 -25.23 15.81
C GLY A 60 -3.42 -25.31 16.79
N ARG A 61 -2.31 -24.63 16.49
CA ARG A 61 -1.12 -24.61 17.34
C ARG A 61 -1.26 -23.56 18.45
N PRO A 62 -0.61 -23.74 19.60
CA PRO A 62 -0.60 -22.74 20.66
C PRO A 62 -0.05 -21.42 20.13
N THR A 63 -0.86 -20.36 20.16
CA THR A 63 -0.42 -19.02 19.77
C THR A 63 0.51 -18.47 20.84
N ARG A 64 1.61 -17.82 20.44
CA ARG A 64 2.51 -17.15 21.39
C ARG A 64 1.74 -16.03 22.12
N PRO A 65 1.65 -16.07 23.47
CA PRO A 65 0.99 -15.03 24.24
C PRO A 65 1.65 -13.69 23.97
N GLU A 66 0.84 -12.64 23.82
CA GLU A 66 1.35 -11.27 23.79
C GLU A 66 1.67 -10.85 25.22
N ASP A 67 2.95 -10.67 25.50
CA ASP A 67 3.37 -10.04 26.75
C ASP A 67 3.17 -8.52 26.64
N HIS A 68 1.96 -8.07 26.95
CA HIS A 68 1.63 -6.64 27.05
C HIS A 68 2.31 -5.95 28.25
N SER A 69 3.06 -6.66 29.10
CA SER A 69 3.84 -6.02 30.17
C SER A 69 5.15 -5.39 29.66
N GLY A 70 5.57 -5.75 28.44
CA GLY A 70 6.85 -5.37 27.83
C GLY A 70 6.80 -4.25 26.79
N HIS A 71 5.85 -3.30 26.89
CA HIS A 71 5.71 -2.19 25.94
C HIS A 71 7.02 -1.42 25.69
N GLY A 72 7.24 -1.02 24.43
CA GLY A 72 8.33 -0.14 23.97
C GLY A 72 9.47 -0.82 23.20
N ALA A 73 10.33 0.00 22.60
CA ALA A 73 11.60 -0.44 22.02
C ALA A 73 12.66 -0.50 23.12
N ARG A 74 13.27 -1.67 23.32
CA ARG A 74 14.42 -1.89 24.22
C ARG A 74 15.75 -1.75 23.48
N SER A 75 15.74 -1.89 22.16
CA SER A 75 16.89 -1.73 21.27
C SER A 75 16.48 -1.07 19.96
N TRP A 76 17.41 -0.38 19.29
CA TRP A 76 17.17 0.17 17.95
C TRP A 76 16.74 -0.91 16.94
N ARG A 77 17.15 -2.17 17.16
CA ARG A 77 16.75 -3.32 16.32
C ARG A 77 15.24 -3.57 16.33
N ASP A 78 14.53 -3.09 17.36
CA ASP A 78 13.09 -3.25 17.50
C ASP A 78 12.30 -2.51 16.43
N TYR A 79 12.86 -1.43 15.88
CA TYR A 79 12.25 -0.68 14.79
C TYR A 79 12.44 -1.34 13.43
N PHE A 80 13.30 -2.36 13.31
CA PHE A 80 13.56 -3.09 12.06
C PHE A 80 12.93 -4.49 12.04
N ARG A 81 12.09 -4.82 13.02
CA ARG A 81 11.37 -6.09 13.10
C ARG A 81 9.87 -5.88 13.30
N VAL A 82 9.09 -6.93 13.07
CA VAL A 82 7.66 -6.94 13.40
C VAL A 82 7.51 -6.71 14.91
N ASN A 83 6.77 -5.66 15.26
CA ASN A 83 6.49 -5.26 16.63
C ASN A 83 5.00 -4.91 16.73
N THR A 84 4.36 -5.20 17.85
CA THR A 84 2.93 -4.95 18.07
C THR A 84 2.65 -3.65 18.82
N ASP A 85 3.65 -3.03 19.47
CA ASP A 85 3.45 -1.79 20.23
C ASP A 85 3.18 -0.60 19.30
N HIS A 86 2.01 0.04 19.48
CA HIS A 86 1.60 1.21 18.71
C HIS A 86 2.59 2.38 18.71
N LYS A 87 3.41 2.55 19.76
CA LYS A 87 4.46 3.58 19.82
C LYS A 87 5.62 3.24 18.89
N VAL A 88 6.05 1.98 18.88
CA VAL A 88 7.11 1.49 18.00
C VAL A 88 6.64 1.58 16.55
N ILE A 89 5.43 1.11 16.26
CA ILE A 89 4.81 1.18 14.93
C ILE A 89 4.65 2.65 14.49
N GLY A 90 4.23 3.55 15.38
CA GLY A 90 4.12 4.97 15.07
C GLY A 90 5.46 5.58 14.63
N VAL A 91 6.55 5.26 15.34
CA VAL A 91 7.91 5.68 14.94
C VAL A 91 8.34 5.03 13.62
N GLN A 92 8.05 3.75 13.44
CA GLN A 92 8.33 3.03 12.19
C GLN A 92 7.68 3.72 10.98
N TYR A 93 6.40 4.09 11.07
CA TYR A 93 5.72 4.88 10.05
C TYR A 93 6.41 6.23 9.82
N LEU A 94 6.68 7.01 10.87
CA LEU A 94 7.25 8.35 10.74
C LEU A 94 8.67 8.35 10.14
N VAL A 95 9.50 7.37 10.49
CA VAL A 95 10.85 7.27 9.89
C VAL A 95 10.76 6.84 8.43
N THR A 96 9.93 5.84 8.14
CA THR A 96 9.71 5.32 6.78
C THR A 96 9.16 6.41 5.85
N THR A 97 8.17 7.17 6.32
CA THR A 97 7.50 8.20 5.54
C THR A 97 8.44 9.39 5.25
N VAL A 98 9.35 9.73 6.17
CA VAL A 98 10.37 10.76 5.95
C VAL A 98 11.39 10.32 4.90
N PHE A 99 11.76 9.03 4.86
CA PHE A 99 12.59 8.51 3.78
C PHE A 99 11.92 8.70 2.41
N PHE A 100 10.63 8.34 2.28
CA PHE A 100 9.90 8.52 1.03
C PHE A 100 9.62 9.99 0.68
N PHE A 101 9.47 10.86 1.69
CA PHE A 101 9.42 12.31 1.50
C PHE A 101 10.70 12.84 0.84
N ILE A 102 11.86 12.43 1.34
CA ILE A 102 13.15 12.83 0.75
C ILE A 102 13.27 12.27 -0.67
N ALA A 103 12.96 10.99 -0.88
CA ALA A 103 13.00 10.38 -2.21
C ALA A 103 12.06 11.10 -3.20
N GLY A 104 10.80 11.32 -2.83
CA GLY A 104 9.83 12.07 -3.62
C GLY A 104 10.29 13.51 -3.86
N GLY A 105 10.81 14.19 -2.85
CA GLY A 105 11.36 15.55 -2.96
C GLY A 105 12.51 15.63 -3.97
N LEU A 106 13.43 14.67 -3.96
CA LEU A 106 14.52 14.61 -4.94
C LEU A 106 14.01 14.42 -6.37
N LEU A 107 13.00 13.57 -6.59
CA LEU A 107 12.37 13.41 -7.91
C LEU A 107 11.73 14.73 -8.38
N ALA A 108 11.08 15.48 -7.48
CA ALA A 108 10.56 16.81 -7.81
C ALA A 108 11.65 17.81 -8.17
N MET A 109 12.84 17.73 -7.55
CA MET A 109 13.98 18.57 -7.92
C MET A 109 14.46 18.26 -9.35
N PHE A 110 14.45 16.99 -9.78
CA PHE A 110 14.74 16.64 -11.17
C PHE A 110 13.69 17.17 -12.15
N VAL A 111 12.39 17.07 -11.80
CA VAL A 111 11.30 17.67 -12.60
C VAL A 111 11.51 19.18 -12.75
N ARG A 112 11.88 19.88 -11.68
CA ARG A 112 12.15 21.32 -11.69
C ARG A 112 13.40 21.67 -12.50
N ALA A 113 14.44 20.84 -12.43
CA ALA A 113 15.66 21.01 -13.21
C ALA A 113 15.39 20.86 -14.72
N GLU A 114 14.60 19.86 -15.13
CA GLU A 114 14.19 19.69 -16.52
C GLU A 114 13.41 20.91 -17.05
N LEU A 115 12.53 21.49 -16.22
CA LEU A 115 11.74 22.66 -16.59
C LEU A 115 12.47 24.01 -16.45
N ALA A 116 13.78 24.02 -16.19
CA ALA A 116 14.52 25.27 -15.95
C ALA A 116 14.60 26.17 -17.19
N GLN A 117 14.59 25.59 -18.39
CA GLN A 117 14.59 26.31 -19.68
C GLN A 117 13.74 25.55 -20.71
N PRO A 118 13.22 26.23 -21.75
CA PRO A 118 12.51 25.56 -22.84
C PRO A 118 13.38 24.52 -23.58
N GLY A 119 12.76 23.43 -24.01
CA GLY A 119 13.44 22.30 -24.67
C GLY A 119 13.88 21.22 -23.69
N THR A 120 14.43 20.11 -24.19
CA THR A 120 14.92 19.01 -23.36
C THR A 120 16.29 19.34 -22.76
N GLN A 121 16.44 19.16 -21.45
CA GLN A 121 17.66 19.51 -20.71
C GLN A 121 18.44 18.28 -20.23
N PHE A 122 17.79 17.41 -19.45
CA PHE A 122 18.40 16.30 -18.72
C PHE A 122 17.76 14.94 -19.03
N VAL A 123 16.44 14.90 -19.17
CA VAL A 123 15.68 13.64 -19.33
C VAL A 123 14.74 13.70 -20.52
N ASP A 124 14.54 12.56 -21.17
CA ASP A 124 13.57 12.44 -22.24
C ASP A 124 12.11 12.54 -21.71
N PRO A 125 11.11 12.78 -22.57
CA PRO A 125 9.72 12.94 -22.15
C PRO A 125 9.11 11.74 -21.40
N GLU A 126 9.53 10.51 -21.70
CA GLU A 126 9.03 9.31 -21.02
C GLU A 126 9.56 9.26 -19.59
N THR A 127 10.87 9.46 -19.43
CA THR A 127 11.50 9.55 -18.11
C THR A 127 10.92 10.70 -17.29
N TYR A 128 10.66 11.87 -17.89
CA TYR A 128 10.00 13.00 -17.23
C TYR A 128 8.62 12.63 -16.66
N ASN A 129 7.77 11.98 -17.48
CA ASN A 129 6.46 11.50 -17.04
C ASN A 129 6.59 10.48 -15.89
N GLY A 130 7.60 9.62 -15.95
CA GLY A 130 8.02 8.73 -14.88
C GLY A 130 8.31 9.44 -13.56
N LEU A 131 9.22 10.42 -13.61
CA LEU A 131 9.61 11.23 -12.45
C LEU A 131 8.40 11.92 -11.81
N PHE A 132 7.55 12.54 -12.63
CA PHE A 132 6.35 13.22 -12.15
C PHE A 132 5.35 12.25 -11.51
N THR A 133 5.11 11.11 -12.16
CA THR A 133 4.19 10.06 -11.67
C THR A 133 4.65 9.51 -10.32
N VAL A 134 5.92 9.10 -10.24
CA VAL A 134 6.47 8.50 -9.01
C VAL A 134 6.61 9.54 -7.90
N HIS A 135 7.02 10.78 -8.21
CA HIS A 135 7.04 11.86 -7.23
C HIS A 135 5.68 12.01 -6.53
N ALA A 136 4.61 12.22 -7.31
CA ALA A 136 3.29 12.45 -6.76
C ALA A 136 2.76 11.21 -6.01
N ALA A 137 3.02 10.01 -6.53
CA ALA A 137 2.67 8.75 -5.86
C ALA A 137 3.33 8.62 -4.48
N LEU A 138 4.62 8.90 -4.38
CA LEU A 138 5.34 8.85 -3.11
C LEU A 138 4.81 9.89 -2.13
N MET A 139 4.57 11.12 -2.59
CA MET A 139 4.09 12.20 -1.72
C MET A 139 2.69 11.92 -1.15
N ILE A 140 1.81 11.30 -1.93
CA ILE A 140 0.43 11.00 -1.50
C ILE A 140 0.37 9.71 -0.70
N PHE A 141 0.79 8.59 -1.30
CA PHE A 141 0.55 7.26 -0.74
C PHE A 141 1.58 6.86 0.32
N LEU A 142 2.80 7.42 0.26
CA LEU A 142 3.94 6.98 1.09
C LEU A 142 4.42 8.07 2.07
N PHE A 143 4.04 9.35 1.84
CA PHE A 143 4.33 10.47 2.73
C PHE A 143 3.11 11.01 3.49
N ILE A 144 2.24 11.79 2.84
CA ILE A 144 1.24 12.58 3.56
C ILE A 144 0.24 11.69 4.32
N ILE A 145 -0.32 10.66 3.68
CA ILE A 145 -1.27 9.75 4.32
C ILE A 145 -0.59 8.95 5.46
N PRO A 146 0.55 8.29 5.23
CA PRO A 146 1.17 7.48 6.28
C PRO A 146 1.81 8.29 7.42
N ALA A 147 2.25 9.53 7.18
CA ALA A 147 2.76 10.39 8.25
C ALA A 147 1.69 10.67 9.31
N PHE A 148 0.46 10.98 8.89
CA PHE A 148 -0.67 11.14 9.80
C PHE A 148 -1.04 9.83 10.49
N ALA A 149 -1.02 8.70 9.77
CA ALA A 149 -1.25 7.39 10.36
C ALA A 149 -0.20 7.02 11.42
N GLY A 150 1.07 7.34 11.18
CA GLY A 150 2.17 7.11 12.12
C GLY A 150 2.06 7.95 13.39
N LEU A 151 1.78 9.25 13.22
CA LEU A 151 1.52 10.15 14.35
C LEU A 151 0.34 9.63 15.18
N ALA A 152 -0.77 9.30 14.53
CA ALA A 152 -1.96 8.79 15.20
C ALA A 152 -1.73 7.46 15.91
N ASN A 153 -0.95 6.55 15.31
CA ASN A 153 -0.59 5.28 15.94
C ASN A 153 0.09 5.52 17.28
N TYR A 154 0.98 6.52 17.33
CA TYR A 154 1.67 6.87 18.56
C TYR A 154 0.73 7.49 19.59
N VAL A 155 -0.05 8.51 19.20
CA VAL A 155 -0.73 9.40 20.16
C VAL A 155 -2.17 9.01 20.48
N VAL A 156 -2.91 8.35 19.58
CA VAL A 156 -4.35 8.09 19.77
C VAL A 156 -4.62 7.18 20.97
N PRO A 157 -3.97 6.01 21.13
CA PRO A 157 -4.19 5.17 22.31
C PRO A 157 -3.91 5.92 23.62
N LEU A 158 -2.84 6.73 23.65
CA LEU A 158 -2.48 7.56 24.81
C LEU A 158 -3.58 8.59 25.13
N MET A 159 -4.10 9.28 24.11
CA MET A 159 -5.18 10.26 24.26
C MET A 159 -6.50 9.64 24.71
N LEU A 160 -6.73 8.37 24.41
CA LEU A 160 -7.91 7.62 24.84
C LEU A 160 -7.77 6.98 26.22
N GLY A 161 -6.55 6.93 26.77
CA GLY A 161 -6.23 6.15 27.97
C GLY A 161 -6.27 4.64 27.72
N ALA A 162 -6.08 4.21 26.47
CA ALA A 162 -6.01 2.80 26.08
C ALA A 162 -4.56 2.28 26.22
N PRO A 163 -4.36 1.00 26.59
CA PRO A 163 -3.02 0.42 26.68
C PRO A 163 -2.35 0.24 25.31
N ASP A 164 -3.14 -0.06 24.27
CA ASP A 164 -2.70 -0.28 22.90
C ASP A 164 -3.88 -0.10 21.93
N MET A 165 -3.64 -0.37 20.64
CA MET A 165 -4.66 -0.46 19.59
C MET A 165 -5.51 -1.73 19.74
N ALA A 166 -6.72 -1.73 19.16
CA ALA A 166 -7.66 -2.86 19.22
C ALA A 166 -7.13 -4.14 18.56
N PHE A 167 -6.38 -4.00 17.46
CA PHE A 167 -5.77 -5.12 16.75
C PHE A 167 -4.25 -4.89 16.56
N PRO A 168 -3.42 -5.14 17.59
CA PRO A 168 -1.96 -4.92 17.49
C PRO A 168 -1.30 -5.74 16.37
N ARG A 169 -1.77 -6.98 16.20
CA ARG A 169 -1.57 -7.90 15.05
C ARG A 169 -1.63 -7.20 13.69
N LEU A 170 -2.83 -6.70 13.44
CA LEU A 170 -3.22 -6.06 12.20
C LEU A 170 -2.45 -4.75 11.99
N ASN A 171 -2.17 -4.04 13.09
CA ASN A 171 -1.41 -2.79 13.07
C ASN A 171 0.03 -2.99 12.61
N ALA A 172 0.68 -4.05 13.10
CA ALA A 172 2.03 -4.40 12.69
C ALA A 172 2.04 -4.77 11.20
N LEU A 173 1.10 -5.62 10.76
CA LEU A 173 0.98 -6.00 9.37
C LEU A 173 0.75 -4.77 8.47
N SER A 174 -0.16 -3.88 8.84
CA SER A 174 -0.48 -2.70 8.02
C SER A 174 0.75 -1.83 7.79
N PHE A 175 1.60 -1.63 8.80
CA PHE A 175 2.88 -0.94 8.64
C PHE A 175 3.77 -1.64 7.60
N TRP A 176 3.99 -2.95 7.73
CA TRP A 176 4.93 -3.67 6.86
C TRP A 176 4.49 -3.76 5.39
N LEU A 177 3.21 -3.56 5.08
CA LEU A 177 2.73 -3.41 3.70
C LEU A 177 3.24 -2.12 3.03
N LEU A 178 3.52 -1.07 3.82
CA LEU A 178 3.87 0.25 3.28
C LEU A 178 5.29 0.32 2.69
N PRO A 179 6.37 -0.17 3.35
CA PRO A 179 7.69 -0.27 2.72
C PRO A 179 7.67 -1.09 1.42
N ILE A 180 6.86 -2.16 1.37
CA ILE A 180 6.67 -2.97 0.17
C ILE A 180 6.10 -2.12 -0.97
N ALA A 181 5.03 -1.37 -0.71
CA ALA A 181 4.44 -0.46 -1.68
C ALA A 181 5.46 0.54 -2.23
N GLY A 182 6.26 1.15 -1.35
CA GLY A 182 7.27 2.12 -1.73
C GLY A 182 8.41 1.54 -2.56
N VAL A 183 8.89 0.35 -2.19
CA VAL A 183 9.90 -0.38 -2.98
C VAL A 183 9.37 -0.70 -4.38
N MET A 184 8.11 -1.13 -4.50
CA MET A 184 7.50 -1.39 -5.81
C MET A 184 7.44 -0.14 -6.67
N ILE A 185 6.89 0.93 -6.13
CA ILE A 185 6.75 2.21 -6.84
C ILE A 185 8.12 2.73 -7.31
N LEU A 186 9.15 2.68 -6.45
CA LEU A 186 10.51 3.07 -6.83
C LEU A 186 11.15 2.14 -7.86
N SER A 187 10.92 0.82 -7.75
CA SER A 187 11.47 -0.15 -8.69
C SER A 187 10.85 -0.07 -10.09
N SER A 188 9.73 0.65 -10.26
CA SER A 188 9.07 0.84 -11.56
C SER A 188 10.00 1.42 -12.64
N PHE A 189 10.97 2.27 -12.26
CA PHE A 189 11.98 2.80 -13.17
C PHE A 189 12.86 1.72 -13.83
N LEU A 190 13.01 0.54 -13.20
CA LEU A 190 13.77 -0.58 -13.76
C LEU A 190 13.03 -1.30 -14.89
N PHE A 191 11.73 -1.02 -15.06
CA PHE A 191 10.83 -1.70 -16.00
C PHE A 191 10.12 -0.69 -16.92
N HIS A 192 10.83 0.38 -17.28
CA HIS A 192 10.32 1.59 -17.96
C HIS A 192 9.34 2.36 -17.06
N ALA A 193 9.63 3.64 -16.84
CA ALA A 193 8.95 4.41 -15.81
C ALA A 193 7.45 4.55 -16.09
N PRO A 194 6.59 4.54 -15.05
CA PRO A 194 5.16 4.68 -15.22
C PRO A 194 4.83 6.07 -15.76
N SER A 195 4.12 6.14 -16.89
CA SER A 195 3.92 7.39 -17.63
C SER A 195 2.47 7.88 -17.66
N ALA A 196 1.58 7.24 -16.90
CA ALA A 196 0.15 7.57 -16.85
C ALA A 196 -0.25 8.59 -15.77
N GLY A 197 0.72 9.27 -15.14
CA GLY A 197 0.48 10.17 -14.01
C GLY A 197 0.12 9.42 -12.72
N TRP A 198 0.13 10.11 -11.58
CA TRP A 198 -0.23 9.50 -10.28
C TRP A 198 -1.70 9.07 -10.20
N THR A 199 -2.55 9.64 -11.06
CA THR A 199 -3.96 9.26 -11.17
C THR A 199 -4.16 7.99 -11.97
N GLY A 200 -3.16 7.56 -12.78
CA GLY A 200 -3.16 6.27 -13.47
C GLY A 200 -4.30 6.06 -14.45
N TYR A 201 -4.76 7.10 -15.16
CA TYR A 201 -5.97 7.03 -15.99
C TYR A 201 -5.91 5.94 -17.06
N ALA A 202 -6.97 5.15 -17.17
CA ALA A 202 -7.21 4.31 -18.35
C ALA A 202 -7.54 5.19 -19.57
N THR A 203 -7.15 4.81 -20.79
CA THR A 203 -6.44 3.57 -21.16
C THR A 203 -4.93 3.66 -21.06
N LEU A 204 -4.35 4.84 -20.79
CA LEU A 204 -2.90 5.01 -20.80
C LEU A 204 -2.19 4.13 -19.77
N SER A 205 -2.79 3.92 -18.60
CA SER A 205 -2.25 3.00 -17.58
C SER A 205 -2.37 1.52 -17.96
N THR A 206 -3.33 1.14 -18.82
CA THR A 206 -3.54 -0.25 -19.23
C THR A 206 -2.61 -0.63 -20.38
N VAL A 207 -2.33 0.28 -21.32
CA VAL A 207 -1.47 0.02 -22.51
C VAL A 207 -0.05 0.57 -22.41
N GLY A 208 0.26 1.40 -21.40
CA GLY A 208 1.56 2.06 -21.25
C GLY A 208 2.72 1.13 -20.84
N PRO A 209 3.85 1.67 -20.35
CA PRO A 209 5.02 0.89 -19.97
C PRO A 209 4.77 -0.10 -18.82
N ASP A 210 5.60 -1.14 -18.70
CA ASP A 210 5.45 -2.17 -17.65
C ASP A 210 5.62 -1.64 -16.22
N GLY A 211 6.32 -0.51 -16.04
CA GLY A 211 6.34 0.21 -14.76
C GLY A 211 4.96 0.63 -14.26
N ASN A 212 3.93 0.72 -15.11
CA ASN A 212 2.56 0.94 -14.67
C ASN A 212 2.04 -0.22 -13.80
N ILE A 213 2.47 -1.47 -14.03
CA ILE A 213 2.12 -2.63 -13.20
C ILE A 213 2.70 -2.45 -11.79
N PHE A 214 3.96 -2.00 -11.71
CA PHE A 214 4.63 -1.74 -10.43
C PHE A 214 3.93 -0.61 -9.64
N PHE A 215 3.54 0.45 -10.34
CA PHE A 215 2.76 1.53 -9.77
C PHE A 215 1.40 1.03 -9.25
N GLN A 216 0.60 0.36 -10.10
CA GLN A 216 -0.72 -0.17 -9.74
C GLN A 216 -0.63 -1.12 -8.53
N MET A 217 0.30 -2.08 -8.56
CA MET A 217 0.53 -3.00 -7.45
C MET A 217 0.95 -2.26 -6.18
N GLY A 218 1.86 -1.30 -6.27
CA GLY A 218 2.27 -0.48 -5.13
C GLY A 218 1.10 0.27 -4.50
N VAL A 219 0.21 0.85 -5.31
CA VAL A 219 -1.03 1.49 -4.83
C VAL A 219 -1.92 0.48 -4.10
N GLN A 220 -2.03 -0.77 -4.58
CA GLN A 220 -2.83 -1.80 -3.87
C GLN A 220 -2.26 -2.15 -2.50
N TRP A 221 -0.94 -2.30 -2.38
CA TRP A 221 -0.30 -2.57 -1.09
C TRP A 221 -0.44 -1.40 -0.11
N ALA A 222 -0.30 -0.16 -0.59
CA ALA A 222 -0.54 1.03 0.21
C ALA A 222 -2.03 1.18 0.60
N GLY A 223 -2.95 0.86 -0.31
CA GLY A 223 -4.39 0.87 -0.06
C GLY A 223 -4.80 -0.15 1.02
N ALA A 224 -4.28 -1.38 0.93
CA ALA A 224 -4.50 -2.41 1.94
C ALA A 224 -3.96 -1.99 3.32
N SER A 225 -2.75 -1.41 3.38
CA SER A 225 -2.19 -0.80 4.60
C SER A 225 -3.13 0.25 5.20
N SER A 226 -3.65 1.15 4.36
CA SER A 226 -4.53 2.24 4.77
C SER A 226 -5.86 1.73 5.34
N ILE A 227 -6.53 0.79 4.65
CA ILE A 227 -7.80 0.20 5.09
C ILE A 227 -7.65 -0.52 6.44
N MET A 228 -6.62 -1.36 6.58
CA MET A 228 -6.33 -2.08 7.83
C MET A 228 -6.08 -1.11 8.99
N THR A 229 -5.33 -0.04 8.73
CA THR A 229 -5.01 0.99 9.72
C THR A 229 -6.25 1.79 10.11
N GLY A 230 -7.07 2.22 9.15
CA GLY A 230 -8.32 2.94 9.40
C GLY A 230 -9.32 2.10 10.22
N LEU A 231 -9.48 0.82 9.87
CA LEU A 231 -10.35 -0.10 10.62
C LEU A 231 -9.86 -0.25 12.07
N ASN A 232 -8.55 -0.38 12.27
CA ASN A 232 -7.97 -0.51 13.60
C ASN A 232 -8.18 0.76 14.44
N PHE A 233 -7.98 1.94 13.87
CA PHE A 233 -8.30 3.20 14.56
C PHE A 233 -9.79 3.32 14.92
N LEU A 234 -10.70 2.99 14.00
CA LEU A 234 -12.14 3.05 14.28
C LEU A 234 -12.51 2.16 15.47
N VAL A 235 -12.08 0.90 15.46
CA VAL A 235 -12.42 -0.03 16.56
C VAL A 235 -11.77 0.43 17.87
N THR A 236 -10.53 0.88 17.84
CA THR A 236 -9.83 1.43 19.03
C THR A 236 -10.59 2.62 19.62
N ILE A 237 -10.96 3.60 18.79
CA ILE A 237 -11.67 4.82 19.23
C ILE A 237 -13.07 4.50 19.74
N ILE A 238 -13.78 3.54 19.15
CA ILE A 238 -15.14 3.20 19.56
C ILE A 238 -15.14 2.41 20.88
N THR A 239 -14.23 1.44 21.01
CA THR A 239 -14.35 0.36 22.02
C THR A 239 -13.37 0.46 23.19
N MET A 240 -12.24 1.17 23.04
CA MET A 240 -11.14 1.14 24.03
C MET A 240 -10.95 2.43 24.81
N ARG A 241 -11.91 3.35 24.78
CA ARG A 241 -11.84 4.60 25.54
C ARG A 241 -11.87 4.35 27.04
N ALA A 242 -11.14 5.16 27.78
CA ALA A 242 -11.17 5.14 29.24
C ALA A 242 -12.61 5.30 29.78
N PRO A 243 -12.97 4.62 30.89
CA PRO A 243 -14.29 4.75 31.50
C PRO A 243 -14.67 6.21 31.78
N GLY A 244 -15.88 6.60 31.36
CA GLY A 244 -16.38 7.98 31.52
C GLY A 244 -16.03 8.97 30.39
N MET A 245 -15.20 8.55 29.42
CA MET A 245 -14.94 9.33 28.21
C MET A 245 -16.02 9.09 27.14
N THR A 246 -16.97 10.03 27.04
CA THR A 246 -17.95 10.04 25.94
C THR A 246 -17.30 10.53 24.64
N PHE A 247 -17.93 10.29 23.48
CA PHE A 247 -17.47 10.82 22.19
C PHE A 247 -17.20 12.33 22.25
N TRP A 248 -18.10 13.11 22.86
CA TRP A 248 -17.97 14.57 22.98
C TRP A 248 -16.88 15.05 23.94
N ARG A 249 -16.22 14.13 24.66
CA ARG A 249 -15.08 14.43 25.54
C ARG A 249 -13.74 14.00 24.95
N MET A 250 -13.73 13.42 23.75
CA MET A 250 -12.48 13.03 23.08
C MET A 250 -11.73 14.27 22.57
N PRO A 251 -10.37 14.27 22.59
CA PRO A 251 -9.58 15.32 21.96
C PRO A 251 -9.90 15.50 20.47
N LEU A 252 -9.78 16.73 19.97
CA LEU A 252 -10.07 17.04 18.56
C LEU A 252 -9.24 16.23 17.57
N LEU A 253 -7.98 15.91 17.91
CA LEU A 253 -7.14 15.04 17.07
C LEU A 253 -7.72 13.64 16.91
N VAL A 254 -8.28 13.07 18.00
CA VAL A 254 -8.93 11.76 17.98
C VAL A 254 -10.20 11.82 17.13
N TRP A 255 -10.97 12.91 17.22
CA TRP A 255 -12.13 13.15 16.35
C TRP A 255 -11.76 13.25 14.87
N ALA A 256 -10.72 14.02 14.55
CA ALA A 256 -10.22 14.14 13.18
C ALA A 256 -9.79 12.77 12.64
N ASN A 257 -9.11 11.97 13.48
CA ASN A 257 -8.71 10.63 13.10
C ASN A 257 -9.90 9.67 12.94
N PHE A 258 -10.90 9.74 13.81
CA PHE A 258 -12.13 8.97 13.69
C PHE A 258 -12.82 9.23 12.35
N THR A 259 -13.01 10.50 11.99
CA THR A 259 -13.62 10.88 10.70
C THR A 259 -12.78 10.45 9.51
N THR A 260 -11.46 10.66 9.56
CA THR A 260 -10.54 10.26 8.49
C THR A 260 -10.56 8.74 8.29
N SER A 261 -10.52 7.98 9.38
CA SER A 261 -10.53 6.52 9.34
C SER A 261 -11.86 5.98 8.79
N LEU A 262 -12.98 6.62 9.11
CA LEU A 262 -14.28 6.30 8.50
C LEU A 262 -14.26 6.52 6.99
N LEU A 263 -13.75 7.67 6.54
CA LEU A 263 -13.64 7.97 5.11
C LEU A 263 -12.71 6.99 4.39
N VAL A 264 -11.57 6.63 5.00
CA VAL A 264 -10.63 5.66 4.43
C VAL A 264 -11.30 4.29 4.22
N VAL A 265 -11.96 3.75 5.25
CA VAL A 265 -12.60 2.43 5.16
C VAL A 265 -13.73 2.40 4.13
N VAL A 266 -14.43 3.53 3.93
CA VAL A 266 -15.53 3.62 2.95
C VAL A 266 -15.01 3.92 1.53
N ALA A 267 -14.08 4.86 1.37
CA ALA A 267 -13.71 5.41 0.07
C ALA A 267 -12.49 4.74 -0.57
N THR A 268 -11.47 4.35 0.21
CA THR A 268 -10.25 3.72 -0.34
C THR A 268 -10.52 2.43 -1.13
N PRO A 269 -11.52 1.58 -0.79
CA PRO A 269 -11.87 0.43 -1.64
C PRO A 269 -12.25 0.79 -3.08
N PHE A 270 -12.82 1.97 -3.34
CA PHE A 270 -13.18 2.39 -4.70
C PHE A 270 -11.93 2.70 -5.54
N ILE A 271 -10.96 3.42 -4.97
CA ILE A 271 -9.65 3.64 -5.61
C ILE A 271 -8.96 2.29 -5.88
N ALA A 272 -8.99 1.38 -4.92
CA ALA A 272 -8.44 0.04 -5.12
C ALA A 272 -9.14 -0.71 -6.25
N ALA A 273 -10.47 -0.60 -6.36
CA ALA A 273 -11.26 -1.25 -7.41
C ALA A 273 -10.92 -0.73 -8.81
N SER A 274 -10.84 0.58 -9.03
CA SER A 274 -10.47 1.13 -10.34
C SER A 274 -9.06 0.73 -10.77
N GLN A 275 -8.11 0.71 -9.84
CA GLN A 275 -6.75 0.20 -10.09
C GLN A 275 -6.74 -1.31 -10.37
N PHE A 276 -7.56 -2.11 -9.67
CA PHE A 276 -7.66 -3.55 -9.92
C PHE A 276 -8.24 -3.84 -11.30
N PHE A 277 -9.29 -3.12 -11.70
CA PHE A 277 -9.88 -3.27 -13.03
C PHE A 277 -8.87 -2.91 -14.13
N ALA A 278 -8.11 -1.83 -13.97
CA ALA A 278 -7.04 -1.47 -14.91
C ALA A 278 -5.91 -2.51 -14.94
N LEU A 279 -5.54 -3.07 -13.79
CA LEU A 279 -4.56 -4.15 -13.70
C LEU A 279 -5.07 -5.45 -14.34
N PHE A 280 -6.36 -5.78 -14.16
CA PHE A 280 -6.98 -6.94 -14.77
C PHE A 280 -7.06 -6.80 -16.28
N ASP A 281 -7.37 -5.61 -16.81
CA ASP A 281 -7.34 -5.38 -18.25
C ASP A 281 -5.95 -5.69 -18.82
N ARG A 282 -4.89 -5.37 -18.07
CA ARG A 282 -3.50 -5.59 -18.50
C ARG A 282 -2.99 -7.03 -18.29
N VAL A 283 -3.32 -7.67 -17.17
CA VAL A 283 -2.73 -8.95 -16.73
C VAL A 283 -3.63 -10.13 -17.03
N LEU A 284 -4.93 -9.92 -16.88
CA LEU A 284 -5.96 -10.93 -17.06
C LEU A 284 -6.61 -10.83 -18.44
N GLY A 285 -6.55 -9.68 -19.11
CA GLY A 285 -7.18 -9.48 -20.41
C GLY A 285 -8.69 -9.28 -20.29
N THR A 286 -9.13 -8.64 -19.21
CA THR A 286 -10.49 -8.12 -19.11
C THR A 286 -10.63 -6.84 -19.93
N ASP A 287 -11.87 -6.38 -20.09
CA ASP A 287 -12.19 -5.21 -20.90
C ASP A 287 -12.98 -4.14 -20.13
N PHE A 288 -12.69 -3.96 -18.84
CA PHE A 288 -13.41 -2.96 -18.01
C PHE A 288 -13.30 -1.55 -18.59
N PHE A 289 -12.11 -1.19 -19.07
CA PHE A 289 -11.80 0.12 -19.64
C PHE A 289 -11.29 0.05 -21.07
N ASN A 290 -11.45 -1.07 -21.78
CA ASN A 290 -11.08 -1.18 -23.19
C ASN A 290 -12.24 -0.71 -24.10
N PRO A 291 -12.17 0.47 -24.74
CA PRO A 291 -13.28 0.99 -25.54
C PRO A 291 -13.55 0.19 -26.83
N GLN A 292 -12.58 -0.59 -27.32
CA GLN A 292 -12.75 -1.40 -28.53
C GLN A 292 -13.68 -2.61 -28.28
N GLU A 293 -13.69 -3.10 -27.04
CA GLU A 293 -14.51 -4.23 -26.57
C GLU A 293 -15.73 -3.77 -25.76
N GLY A 294 -16.06 -2.47 -25.80
CA GLY A 294 -17.24 -1.88 -25.13
C GLY A 294 -17.04 -1.46 -23.67
N GLY A 295 -15.80 -1.44 -23.17
CA GLY A 295 -15.45 -1.00 -21.82
C GLY A 295 -15.72 0.49 -21.56
N TYR A 296 -16.03 0.82 -20.30
CA TYR A 296 -16.42 2.17 -19.89
C TYR A 296 -15.24 2.99 -19.33
N VAL A 297 -14.44 3.57 -20.24
CA VAL A 297 -13.22 4.33 -19.89
C VAL A 297 -13.47 5.44 -18.85
N LEU A 298 -14.54 6.23 -19.00
CA LEU A 298 -14.85 7.31 -18.06
C LEU A 298 -15.26 6.79 -16.67
N GLY A 299 -15.68 5.52 -16.58
CA GLY A 299 -15.96 4.85 -15.31
C GLY A 299 -14.75 4.85 -14.39
N TYR A 300 -13.54 4.71 -14.93
CA TYR A 300 -12.30 4.81 -14.15
C TYR A 300 -12.20 6.14 -13.40
N GLN A 301 -12.60 7.24 -14.02
CA GLN A 301 -12.48 8.58 -13.43
C GLN A 301 -13.60 8.90 -12.43
N HIS A 302 -14.76 8.25 -12.61
CA HIS A 302 -15.90 8.40 -11.71
C HIS A 302 -15.77 7.59 -10.42
N ILE A 303 -15.11 6.43 -10.50
CA ILE A 303 -14.81 5.55 -9.36
C ILE A 303 -13.66 6.15 -8.53
#